data_AF-A0A7S0W9N9-F1
#
_entry.id   AF-A0A7S0W9N9-F1
#
_cell.length_a   1.000
_cell.length_b   1.000
_cell.length_c   1.000
_cell.angle_alpha   90.00
_cell.angle_beta   90.00
_cell.angle_gamma   90.00
#
_symmetry.space_group_name_H-M   'P 1'
#
loop_
_entity.id
_entity.type
_entity.pdbx_description
1 polymer ?
#
loop_
_entity_poly.entity_id
_entity_poly.type
_entity_poly.pdbx_seq_one_letter_code
_entity_poly.pdbx_strand_id
1 'polypeptide(L)'
;AETCRDYLAVPVVKGTKSPSERFAGADDTFTIEALMQNGWALQSGTSHFLGQNFARAFDVTFQNKDQKNELVWATSWGVSTRLLGALVMTHSDDQGLVLPPMVAPVQVVIVPVGRGKKENDDKVDAFLAPVEAQLKARGIRYKVDDRDKVKPGSKF
;
A
#
# COMPACT_ATOMS: atom_id res chain seq x y z
N ALA A 1 10.42 -2.01 -1.95
CA ALA A 1 10.37 -1.19 -3.19
C ALA A 1 9.22 -1.64 -4.08
N GLU A 2 9.11 -2.94 -4.36
CA GLU A 2 8.02 -3.53 -5.17
C GLU A 2 6.64 -3.19 -4.62
N THR A 3 6.39 -3.37 -3.32
CA THR A 3 5.12 -2.95 -2.70
C THR A 3 4.76 -1.50 -3.02
N CYS A 4 5.71 -0.56 -2.93
CA CYS A 4 5.46 0.84 -3.26
C CYS A 4 5.15 1.03 -4.75
N ARG A 5 5.99 0.51 -5.65
CA ARG A 5 5.85 0.74 -7.10
C ARG A 5 4.69 -0.03 -7.72
N ASP A 6 4.56 -1.31 -7.40
CA ASP A 6 3.72 -2.24 -8.14
C ASP A 6 2.30 -2.32 -7.56
N TYR A 7 2.14 -2.07 -6.25
CA TYR A 7 0.84 -2.08 -5.58
C TYR A 7 0.33 -0.68 -5.25
N LEU A 8 1.20 0.19 -4.72
CA LEU A 8 0.80 1.55 -4.32
C LEU A 8 1.02 2.58 -5.42
N ALA A 9 1.60 2.21 -6.56
CA ALA A 9 2.00 3.13 -7.64
C ALA A 9 2.85 4.32 -7.16
N VAL A 10 3.54 4.20 -6.02
CA VAL A 10 4.42 5.24 -5.46
C VAL A 10 5.84 5.01 -5.96
N PRO A 11 6.40 5.94 -6.78
CA PRO A 11 7.79 5.84 -7.21
C PRO A 11 8.72 6.05 -6.00
N VAL A 12 9.75 5.21 -5.93
CA VAL A 12 10.74 5.27 -4.84
C VAL A 12 12.15 5.11 -5.36
N VAL A 13 13.09 5.78 -4.70
CA VAL A 13 14.53 5.66 -4.92
C VAL A 13 15.13 4.79 -3.82
N LYS A 14 15.82 3.71 -4.19
CA LYS A 14 16.62 2.90 -3.26
C LYS A 14 17.92 3.64 -2.95
N GLY A 15 18.35 3.63 -1.69
CA GLY A 15 19.62 4.24 -1.31
C GLY A 15 20.11 3.77 0.05
N THR A 16 21.23 4.32 0.48
CA THR A 16 21.84 4.10 1.80
C THR A 16 21.80 5.40 2.58
N LYS A 17 21.44 5.33 3.87
CA LYS A 17 21.47 6.49 4.76
C LYS A 17 22.92 6.90 5.05
N SER A 18 23.12 8.20 5.27
CA SER A 18 24.39 8.70 5.81
C SER A 18 24.63 8.13 7.22
N PRO A 19 25.87 8.16 7.73
CA PRO A 19 26.17 7.73 9.09
C PRO A 19 25.35 8.44 10.18
N SER A 20 24.92 9.68 9.94
CA SER A 20 24.07 10.45 10.87
C SER A 20 22.61 10.02 10.86
N GLU A 21 22.12 9.44 9.77
CA GLU A 21 20.71 9.10 9.55
C GLU A 21 20.45 7.58 9.60
N ARG A 22 21.49 6.76 9.78
CA ARG A 22 21.33 5.31 9.94
C ARG A 22 20.75 4.96 11.30
N PHE A 23 20.23 3.76 11.43
CA PHE A 23 19.69 3.27 12.70
C PHE A 23 20.83 3.09 13.69
N ALA A 24 20.66 3.58 14.91
CA ALA A 24 21.66 3.44 15.95
C ALA A 24 21.92 1.94 16.24
N GLY A 25 23.18 1.51 16.07
CA GLY A 25 23.58 0.11 16.21
C GLY A 25 23.56 -0.71 14.92
N ALA A 26 23.08 -0.16 13.80
CA ALA A 26 23.29 -0.74 12.49
C ALA A 26 24.66 -0.35 11.90
N ASP A 27 25.29 -1.28 11.20
CA ASP A 27 26.46 -1.00 10.38
C ASP A 27 26.02 -0.21 9.14
N ASP A 28 24.94 -0.64 8.49
CA ASP A 28 24.33 0.07 7.35
C ASP A 28 22.80 0.13 7.47
N THR A 29 22.22 1.24 7.02
CA THR A 29 20.78 1.37 6.80
C THR A 29 20.51 1.66 5.33
N PHE A 30 19.79 0.75 4.68
CA PHE A 30 19.20 0.92 3.37
C PHE A 30 17.79 1.46 3.49
N THR A 31 17.38 2.28 2.52
CA THR A 31 16.10 2.98 2.54
C THR A 31 15.46 2.98 1.16
N ILE A 32 14.14 3.18 1.12
CA ILE A 32 13.42 3.64 -0.06
C ILE A 32 12.79 5.00 0.23
N GLU A 33 13.13 5.99 -0.58
CA GLU A 33 12.65 7.37 -0.43
C GLU A 33 11.64 7.69 -1.53
N ALA A 34 10.47 8.20 -1.15
CA ALA A 34 9.45 8.72 -2.07
C ALA A 34 9.45 10.26 -2.05
N LEU A 35 8.98 10.89 -3.12
CA LEU A 35 8.74 12.33 -3.20
C LEU A 35 7.24 12.59 -3.27
N MET A 36 6.73 13.40 -2.35
CA MET A 36 5.31 13.78 -2.27
C MET A 36 5.01 14.94 -3.22
N GLN A 37 3.73 15.16 -3.56
CA GLN A 37 3.32 16.23 -4.48
C GLN A 37 3.73 17.63 -4.00
N ASN A 38 3.83 17.84 -2.68
CA ASN A 38 4.27 19.11 -2.08
C ASN A 38 5.80 19.28 -2.06
N GLY A 39 6.56 18.37 -2.67
CA GLY A 39 8.02 18.40 -2.75
C GLY A 39 8.74 17.84 -1.53
N TRP A 40 8.04 17.30 -0.53
CA TRP A 40 8.67 16.68 0.63
C TRP A 40 9.12 15.26 0.35
N ALA A 41 10.30 14.89 0.86
CA ALA A 41 10.76 13.51 0.85
C ALA A 41 10.11 12.72 2.00
N LEU A 42 9.82 11.44 1.74
CA LEU A 42 9.24 10.53 2.73
C LEU A 42 9.92 9.16 2.67
N GLN A 43 10.59 8.80 3.77
CA GLN A 43 11.11 7.44 3.96
C GLN A 43 9.93 6.46 3.98
N SER A 44 9.88 5.61 2.95
CA SER A 44 8.80 4.67 2.68
C SER A 44 9.14 3.23 3.08
N GLY A 45 10.32 3.00 3.66
CA GLY A 45 10.73 1.70 4.17
C GLY A 45 12.22 1.67 4.46
N THR A 46 12.61 0.77 5.36
CA THR A 46 14.01 0.64 5.81
C THR A 46 14.43 -0.81 5.92
N SER A 47 15.71 -1.07 5.67
CA SER A 47 16.36 -2.36 5.90
C SER A 47 17.74 -2.11 6.45
N HIS A 48 18.09 -2.80 7.52
CA HIS A 48 19.29 -2.58 8.30
C HIS A 48 20.17 -3.81 8.26
N PHE A 49 21.44 -3.61 7.96
CA PHE A 49 22.47 -4.57 8.28
C PHE A 49 22.98 -4.24 9.67
N LEU A 50 22.63 -5.07 10.65
CA LEU A 50 22.96 -4.86 12.07
C LEU A 50 24.36 -5.35 12.43
N GLY A 51 25.04 -5.99 11.48
CA GLY A 51 26.31 -6.66 11.70
C GLY A 51 26.18 -7.70 12.81
N GLN A 52 27.08 -7.61 13.78
CA GLN A 52 27.08 -8.43 14.99
C GLN A 52 26.87 -7.59 16.27
N ASN A 53 26.49 -6.30 16.15
CA ASN A 53 26.35 -5.40 17.30
C ASN A 53 25.28 -5.91 18.28
N PHE A 54 24.12 -6.30 17.74
CA PHE A 54 23.03 -6.87 18.52
C PHE A 54 23.38 -8.27 19.04
N ALA A 55 24.06 -9.09 18.23
CA ALA A 55 24.50 -10.41 18.67
C ALA A 55 25.42 -10.32 19.91
N ARG A 56 26.34 -9.35 19.95
CA ARG A 56 27.17 -9.06 21.12
C ARG A 56 26.37 -8.56 22.33
N ALA A 57 25.42 -7.66 22.10
CA ALA A 57 24.64 -7.06 23.18
C ALA A 57 23.69 -8.06 23.87
N PHE A 58 23.25 -9.10 23.15
CA PHE A 58 22.27 -10.08 23.61
C PHE A 58 22.83 -11.52 23.68
N ASP A 59 24.16 -11.70 23.60
CA ASP A 59 24.85 -13.00 23.63
C ASP A 59 24.28 -14.06 22.66
N VAL A 60 23.93 -13.63 21.45
CA VAL A 60 23.36 -14.51 20.43
C VAL A 60 24.48 -15.19 19.63
N THR A 61 24.71 -16.47 19.92
CA THR A 61 25.80 -17.26 19.32
C THR A 61 25.31 -18.59 18.75
N PHE A 62 26.13 -19.21 17.91
CA PHE A 62 25.94 -20.57 17.40
C PHE A 62 27.28 -21.30 17.31
N GLN A 63 27.24 -22.64 17.31
CA GLN A 63 28.42 -23.45 17.05
C GLN A 63 28.54 -23.74 15.56
N ASN A 64 29.69 -23.42 14.97
CA ASN A 64 29.96 -23.64 13.54
C ASN A 64 30.39 -25.10 13.26
N LYS A 65 30.70 -25.41 12.00
CA LYS A 65 31.12 -26.77 11.56
C LYS A 65 32.44 -27.23 12.20
N ASP A 66 33.30 -26.31 12.59
CA ASP A 66 34.58 -26.57 13.27
C ASP A 66 34.42 -26.61 14.80
N GLN A 67 33.19 -26.70 15.30
CA GLN A 67 32.85 -26.69 16.72
C GLN A 67 33.22 -25.39 17.48
N LYS A 68 33.46 -24.29 16.76
CA LYS A 68 33.75 -22.97 17.35
C LYS A 68 32.47 -22.19 17.58
N ASN A 69 32.39 -21.47 18.71
CA ASN A 69 31.30 -20.55 18.99
C ASN A 69 31.53 -19.23 18.22
N GLU A 70 30.54 -18.82 17.44
CA GLU A 70 30.54 -17.58 16.65
C GLU A 70 29.27 -16.76 16.91
N LEU A 71 29.38 -15.44 16.70
CA LEU A 71 28.25 -14.51 16.77
C LEU A 71 27.44 -14.55 15.49
N VAL A 72 26.12 -14.47 15.61
CA VAL A 72 25.24 -14.38 14.44
C VAL A 72 25.37 -13.03 13.73
N TRP A 73 25.20 -13.04 12.42
CA TRP A 73 25.00 -11.82 11.62
C TRP A 73 23.51 -11.52 11.53
N ALA A 74 23.12 -10.30 11.86
CA ALA A 74 21.72 -9.92 11.96
C ALA A 74 21.32 -8.85 10.95
N THR A 75 20.05 -8.91 10.53
CA THR A 75 19.39 -7.86 9.78
C THR A 75 18.04 -7.54 10.43
N SER A 76 17.55 -6.33 10.22
CA SER A 76 16.16 -5.97 10.54
C SER A 76 15.59 -5.13 9.41
N TRP A 77 14.27 -5.08 9.26
CA TRP A 77 13.63 -4.33 8.20
C TRP A 77 12.19 -4.04 8.58
N GLY A 78 11.63 -2.98 8.02
CA GLY A 78 10.31 -2.53 8.40
C GLY A 78 9.69 -1.55 7.42
N VAL A 79 8.37 -1.66 7.35
CA VAL A 79 7.45 -0.69 6.77
C VAL A 79 6.29 -0.50 7.75
N SER A 80 5.57 0.60 7.65
CA SER A 80 4.41 0.86 8.51
C SER A 80 3.24 1.42 7.71
N THR A 81 2.13 1.69 8.39
CA THR A 81 0.97 2.39 7.84
C THR A 81 1.29 3.79 7.31
N ARG A 82 2.50 4.33 7.56
CA ARG A 82 3.04 5.50 6.87
C ARG A 82 2.92 5.39 5.33
N LEU A 83 2.97 4.18 4.79
CA LEU A 83 2.75 3.94 3.35
C LEU A 83 1.36 4.36 2.85
N LEU A 84 0.33 4.35 3.71
CA LEU A 84 -0.99 4.90 3.37
C LEU A 84 -0.91 6.42 3.22
N GLY A 85 -0.17 7.11 4.10
CA GLY A 85 0.10 8.54 3.96
C GLY A 85 0.88 8.86 2.69
N ALA A 86 1.88 8.03 2.35
CA ALA A 86 2.62 8.16 1.10
C ALA A 86 1.70 8.04 -0.13
N LEU A 87 0.80 7.04 -0.15
CA LEU A 87 -0.19 6.85 -1.21
C LEU A 87 -1.08 8.09 -1.35
N VAL A 88 -1.64 8.58 -0.25
CA VAL A 88 -2.53 9.76 -0.24
C VAL A 88 -1.79 10.98 -0.80
N MET A 89 -0.60 11.30 -0.30
CA MET A 89 0.17 12.48 -0.70
C MET A 89 0.82 12.37 -2.08
N THR A 90 0.84 11.18 -2.69
CA THR A 90 1.36 10.98 -4.04
C THR A 90 0.27 11.15 -5.10
N HIS A 91 -0.94 10.66 -4.82
CA HIS A 91 -1.97 10.48 -5.85
C HIS A 91 -3.18 11.41 -5.73
N SER A 92 -3.48 11.92 -4.54
CA SER A 92 -4.70 12.73 -4.34
C SER A 92 -4.66 14.03 -5.15
N ASP A 93 -5.83 14.60 -5.38
CA ASP A 93 -6.00 15.89 -6.06
C ASP A 93 -7.03 16.76 -5.34
N ASP A 94 -7.42 17.88 -5.97
CA ASP A 94 -8.40 18.82 -5.42
C ASP A 94 -9.80 18.21 -5.24
N GLN A 95 -10.11 17.09 -5.91
CA GLN A 95 -11.37 16.35 -5.76
C GLN A 95 -11.27 15.26 -4.68
N GLY A 96 -10.07 14.94 -4.20
CA GLY A 96 -9.84 14.06 -3.06
C GLY A 96 -8.93 12.87 -3.38
N LEU A 97 -9.28 11.70 -2.85
CA LEU A 97 -8.43 10.51 -2.92
C LEU A 97 -8.45 9.87 -4.31
N VAL A 98 -7.27 9.60 -4.85
CA VAL A 98 -7.08 8.75 -6.03
C VAL A 98 -6.35 7.48 -5.61
N LEU A 99 -7.09 6.36 -5.54
CA LEU A 99 -6.53 5.08 -5.08
C LEU A 99 -6.06 4.22 -6.25
N PRO A 100 -4.82 3.69 -6.23
CA PRO A 100 -4.36 2.73 -7.24
C PRO A 100 -5.26 1.48 -7.28
N PRO A 101 -5.59 0.94 -8.47
CA PRO A 101 -6.53 -0.18 -8.60
C PRO A 101 -6.11 -1.45 -7.85
N MET A 102 -4.83 -1.66 -7.58
CA MET A 102 -4.33 -2.83 -6.85
C MET A 102 -4.72 -2.83 -5.36
N VAL A 103 -4.92 -1.65 -4.78
CA VAL A 103 -5.21 -1.49 -3.33
C VAL A 103 -6.55 -0.80 -3.05
N ALA A 104 -7.22 -0.27 -4.07
CA ALA A 104 -8.56 0.29 -3.93
C ALA A 104 -9.56 -0.77 -3.39
N PRO A 105 -10.24 -0.55 -2.24
CA PRO A 105 -11.21 -1.51 -1.71
C PRO A 105 -12.35 -1.79 -2.69
N VAL A 106 -12.77 -0.75 -3.41
CA VAL A 106 -13.71 -0.81 -4.52
C VAL A 106 -13.01 -0.25 -5.75
N GLN A 107 -12.92 -1.03 -6.83
CA GLN A 107 -12.33 -0.60 -8.10
C GLN A 107 -13.39 0.04 -9.01
N VAL A 108 -14.63 -0.44 -8.96
CA VAL A 108 -15.75 0.06 -9.77
C VAL A 108 -16.97 0.31 -8.88
N VAL A 109 -17.46 1.55 -8.87
CA VAL A 109 -18.76 1.87 -8.25
C VAL A 109 -19.80 2.00 -9.35
N ILE A 110 -20.89 1.25 -9.25
CA ILE A 110 -22.01 1.31 -10.18
C ILE A 110 -23.13 2.14 -9.54
N VAL A 111 -23.48 3.27 -10.18
CA VAL A 111 -24.53 4.17 -9.71
C VAL A 111 -25.74 4.07 -10.65
N PRO A 112 -26.79 3.30 -10.30
CA PRO A 112 -28.01 3.24 -11.09
C PRO A 112 -28.75 4.59 -11.09
N VAL A 113 -29.14 5.06 -12.27
CA VAL A 113 -29.89 6.32 -12.48
C VAL A 113 -31.30 5.98 -12.96
N GLY A 114 -32.32 6.72 -12.49
CA GLY A 114 -33.70 6.56 -12.95
C GLY A 114 -34.54 5.53 -12.18
N ARG A 115 -34.03 5.05 -11.04
CA ARG A 115 -34.78 4.24 -10.07
C ARG A 115 -35.87 5.05 -9.36
N GLY A 116 -36.91 4.37 -8.87
CA GLY A 116 -38.02 5.00 -8.12
C GLY A 116 -39.43 4.74 -8.70
N LYS A 117 -39.52 4.02 -9.83
CA LYS A 117 -40.76 3.39 -10.31
C LYS A 117 -40.46 1.91 -10.53
N LYS A 118 -41.34 1.03 -10.05
CA LYS A 118 -41.13 -0.43 -10.09
C LYS A 118 -40.74 -0.98 -11.46
N GLU A 119 -41.37 -0.49 -12.54
CA GLU A 119 -41.04 -0.89 -13.92
C GLU A 119 -39.62 -0.48 -14.37
N ASN A 120 -39.11 0.64 -13.86
CA ASN A 120 -37.74 1.08 -14.13
C ASN A 120 -36.73 0.28 -13.30
N ASP A 121 -37.09 -0.09 -12.07
CA ASP A 121 -36.22 -0.84 -11.18
C ASP A 121 -35.96 -2.24 -11.77
N ASP A 122 -37.00 -2.94 -12.26
CA ASP A 122 -36.86 -4.25 -12.92
C ASP A 122 -35.95 -4.19 -14.16
N LYS A 123 -36.06 -3.10 -14.96
CA LYS A 123 -35.20 -2.89 -16.14
C LYS A 123 -33.75 -2.63 -15.76
N VAL A 124 -33.51 -1.85 -14.70
CA VAL A 124 -32.16 -1.58 -14.19
C VAL A 124 -31.55 -2.86 -13.66
N ASP A 125 -32.28 -3.65 -12.89
CA ASP A 125 -31.78 -4.90 -12.30
C ASP A 125 -31.45 -5.94 -13.38
N ALA A 126 -32.30 -6.06 -14.40
CA ALA A 126 -32.04 -6.91 -15.57
C ALA A 126 -30.77 -6.48 -16.33
N PHE A 127 -30.47 -5.17 -16.38
CA PHE A 127 -29.24 -4.66 -16.98
C PHE A 127 -28.00 -4.85 -16.09
N LEU A 128 -28.15 -4.71 -14.77
CA LEU A 128 -27.06 -4.86 -13.82
C LEU A 128 -26.57 -6.30 -13.71
N ALA A 129 -27.49 -7.28 -13.72
CA ALA A 129 -27.16 -8.69 -13.57
C ALA A 129 -26.00 -9.18 -14.51
N PRO A 130 -26.04 -8.95 -15.84
CA PRO A 130 -24.93 -9.37 -16.71
C PRO A 130 -23.65 -8.55 -16.48
N VAL A 131 -23.74 -7.27 -16.12
CA VAL A 131 -22.57 -6.42 -15.84
C VAL A 131 -21.85 -6.92 -14.58
N GLU A 132 -22.59 -7.16 -13.50
CA GLU A 132 -22.08 -7.72 -12.26
C GLU A 132 -21.44 -9.10 -12.48
N ALA A 133 -22.06 -9.96 -13.28
CA ALA A 133 -21.51 -11.26 -13.63
C ALA A 133 -20.15 -11.15 -14.35
N GLN A 134 -20.02 -10.20 -15.28
CA GLN A 134 -18.76 -9.95 -15.99
C GLN A 134 -17.66 -9.40 -15.06
N LEU A 135 -18.00 -8.49 -14.15
CA LEU A 135 -17.05 -7.95 -13.17
C LEU A 135 -16.56 -9.04 -12.21
N LYS A 136 -17.49 -9.87 -11.70
CA LYS A 136 -17.16 -11.04 -10.86
C LYS A 136 -16.26 -12.02 -11.59
N ALA A 137 -16.58 -12.37 -12.84
CA ALA A 137 -15.80 -13.30 -13.66
C ALA A 137 -14.35 -12.81 -13.90
N ARG A 138 -14.13 -11.50 -13.89
CA ARG A 138 -12.80 -10.87 -14.02
C ARG A 138 -12.10 -10.61 -12.68
N GLY A 139 -12.71 -10.97 -11.55
CA GLY A 139 -12.17 -10.70 -10.21
C GLY A 139 -12.11 -9.21 -9.84
N ILE A 140 -12.92 -8.37 -10.50
CA ILE A 140 -12.96 -6.93 -10.24
C ILE A 140 -13.80 -6.67 -8.99
N ARG A 141 -13.24 -5.93 -8.04
CA ARG A 141 -13.95 -5.51 -6.82
C ARG A 141 -14.89 -4.37 -7.17
N TYR A 142 -16.19 -4.60 -7.07
CA TYR A 142 -17.18 -3.59 -7.40
C TYR A 142 -18.22 -3.41 -6.29
N LYS A 143 -18.92 -2.27 -6.32
CA LYS A 143 -20.03 -1.96 -5.42
C LYS A 143 -21.15 -1.29 -6.19
N VAL A 144 -22.38 -1.76 -6.04
CA VAL A 144 -23.57 -1.05 -6.51
C VAL A 144 -24.01 -0.07 -5.41
N ASP A 145 -24.20 1.20 -5.76
CA ASP A 145 -24.74 2.22 -4.86
C ASP A 145 -26.23 2.45 -5.13
N ASP A 146 -27.05 1.60 -4.53
CA ASP A 146 -28.50 1.56 -4.65
C ASP A 146 -29.24 2.45 -3.63
N ARG A 147 -28.54 3.37 -2.95
CA ARG A 147 -29.20 4.25 -1.97
C ARG A 147 -30.26 5.13 -2.64
N ASP A 148 -31.53 4.84 -2.40
CA ASP A 148 -32.66 5.54 -3.06
C ASP A 148 -32.87 6.98 -2.57
N LYS A 149 -32.48 7.26 -1.32
CA LYS A 149 -32.64 8.58 -0.69
C LYS A 149 -31.51 9.56 -1.03
N VAL A 150 -30.58 9.17 -1.89
CA VAL A 150 -29.42 9.98 -2.28
C VAL A 150 -29.49 10.26 -3.77
N LYS A 151 -29.47 11.54 -4.16
CA LYS A 151 -29.47 11.93 -5.56
C LYS A 151 -28.19 11.40 -6.25
N PRO A 152 -28.23 10.97 -7.52
CA PRO A 152 -27.03 10.48 -8.22
C PRO A 152 -25.83 11.43 -8.15
N GLY A 153 -26.05 12.74 -8.28
CA GLY A 153 -24.98 13.74 -8.18
C GLY A 153 -24.30 13.84 -6.81
N SER A 154 -24.89 13.31 -5.74
CA SER A 154 -24.23 13.20 -4.42
C SER A 154 -23.54 11.86 -4.20
N LYS A 155 -23.71 10.92 -5.14
CA LYS A 155 -23.02 9.62 -5.15
C LYS A 155 -21.71 9.68 -5.94
N PHE A 156 -21.64 10.57 -6.93
CA PHE A 156 -20.41 10.97 -7.61
C PHE A 156 -19.60 11.90 -6.71
#